data_AF-A0A6A7BX71-F1
#
_entry.id   AF-A0A6A7BX71-F1
#
_cell.length_a   1.000
_cell.length_b   1.000
_cell.length_c   1.000
_cell.angle_alpha   90.00
_cell.angle_beta   90.00
_cell.angle_gamma   90.00
#
_symmetry.space_group_name_H-M   'P 1'
#
loop_
_entity.id
_entity.type
_entity.pdbx_description
1 polymer ?
#
loop_
_entity_poly.entity_id
_entity_poly.type
_entity_poly.pdbx_seq_one_letter_code
_entity_poly.pdbx_strand_id
1 'polypeptide(L)'
;MLACHFYYSTNTSNPTPNTDGILLFYATNTTTLTSYMYKAGVWVYQTDWPGENAEAGVGCYTHPSTSRAQFMVYKQDQAVEFWSKDMSFDAEWWGLCTYSLKLGENETWVGNDGKDFFAQNEDDMVTVREIEQADKCNGTMAVGEPVLVGKKAREGTRLDGAEVVTTNGEKVRWVFYQESQGNVTGYAAKGSGGWEGGGGCALLLSLEGLLRVGLERCLWFDVR
;
A
#
# COMPACT_ATOMS: atom_id res chain seq x y z
N MET A 1 2.68 5.59 10.86
CA MET A 1 3.11 6.65 9.93
C MET A 1 3.32 5.99 8.59
N LEU A 2 2.73 6.53 7.53
CA LEU A 2 2.88 6.10 6.15
C LEU A 2 3.22 7.31 5.30
N ALA A 3 4.18 7.15 4.37
CA ALA A 3 4.49 8.14 3.36
C ALA A 3 4.20 7.55 1.98
N CYS A 4 3.49 8.31 1.16
CA CYS A 4 3.00 7.90 -0.15
C CYS A 4 3.52 8.87 -1.20
N HIS A 5 4.09 8.34 -2.28
CA HIS A 5 4.42 9.18 -3.42
C HIS A 5 3.15 9.47 -4.23
N PHE A 6 3.09 10.65 -4.83
CA PHE A 6 2.11 10.98 -5.86
C PHE A 6 2.76 11.81 -6.96
N TYR A 7 2.14 11.80 -8.13
CA TYR A 7 2.57 12.58 -9.28
C TYR A 7 1.62 13.76 -9.48
N TYR A 8 2.14 14.90 -9.93
CA TYR A 8 1.31 16.05 -10.28
C TYR A 8 1.92 16.85 -11.43
N SER A 9 1.09 17.63 -12.11
CA SER A 9 1.54 18.62 -13.09
C SER A 9 1.74 19.97 -12.43
N THR A 10 2.86 20.60 -12.71
CA THR A 10 3.10 22.03 -12.41
C THR A 10 2.39 22.97 -13.38
N ASN A 11 1.81 22.44 -14.46
CA ASN A 11 1.07 23.20 -15.46
C ASN A 11 -0.41 22.77 -15.49
N THR A 12 -1.29 23.61 -14.97
CA THR A 12 -2.74 23.34 -14.94
C THR A 12 -3.39 23.30 -16.32
N SER A 13 -2.72 23.80 -17.36
CA SER A 13 -3.20 23.80 -18.76
C SER A 13 -2.92 22.46 -19.47
N ASN A 14 -1.93 21.71 -18.99
CA ASN A 14 -1.59 20.37 -19.46
C ASN A 14 -1.35 19.48 -18.24
N PRO A 15 -2.37 18.75 -17.77
CA PRO A 15 -2.31 18.01 -16.51
C PRO A 15 -1.46 16.74 -16.58
N THR A 16 -0.63 16.58 -17.61
CA THR A 16 0.34 15.49 -17.69
C THR A 16 1.31 15.59 -16.50
N PRO A 17 1.36 14.58 -15.62
CA PRO A 17 2.23 14.63 -14.45
C PRO A 17 3.70 14.76 -14.84
N ASN A 18 4.43 15.64 -14.17
CA ASN A 18 5.83 15.94 -14.47
C ASN A 18 6.68 16.17 -13.21
N THR A 19 6.08 16.07 -12.03
CA THR A 19 6.73 16.33 -10.74
C THR A 19 6.17 15.36 -9.70
N ASP A 20 6.99 15.05 -8.70
CA ASP A 20 6.63 14.16 -7.59
C ASP A 20 6.33 14.95 -6.31
N GLY A 21 5.41 14.44 -5.51
CA GLY A 21 5.12 14.91 -4.17
C GLY A 21 4.98 13.75 -3.18
N ILE A 22 4.85 14.10 -1.90
CA ILE A 22 4.70 13.11 -0.81
C ILE A 22 3.46 13.44 0.00
N LEU A 23 2.58 12.46 0.20
CA LEU A 23 1.54 12.49 1.22
C LEU A 23 2.06 11.75 2.45
N LEU A 24 1.94 12.38 3.61
CA LEU A 24 2.32 11.80 4.89
C LEU A 24 1.08 11.66 5.76
N PHE A 25 0.82 10.44 6.23
CA PHE A 25 -0.25 10.13 7.17
C PHE A 25 0.34 9.61 8.48
N TYR A 26 -0.15 10.09 9.61
CA TYR A 26 0.22 9.55 10.91
C TYR A 26 -0.96 9.59 11.88
N ALA A 27 -1.00 8.61 12.78
CA ALA A 27 -1.97 8.56 13.86
C ALA A 27 -1.57 9.58 14.93
N THR A 28 -2.48 10.48 15.29
CA THR A 28 -2.33 11.35 16.47
C THR A 28 -2.88 10.70 17.72
N ASN A 29 -3.83 9.78 17.56
CA ASN A 29 -4.38 8.88 18.57
C ASN A 29 -4.96 7.64 17.86
N THR A 30 -5.65 6.76 18.58
CA THR A 30 -6.20 5.51 18.02
C THR A 30 -7.35 5.71 17.03
N THR A 31 -7.98 6.89 17.02
CA THR A 31 -9.18 7.19 16.22
C THR A 31 -9.00 8.31 15.19
N THR A 32 -7.81 8.91 15.12
CA THR A 32 -7.56 10.10 14.30
C THR A 32 -6.26 9.97 13.52
N LEU A 33 -6.36 10.16 12.20
CA LEU A 33 -5.23 10.29 11.30
C LEU A 33 -5.05 11.75 10.89
N THR A 34 -3.83 12.25 10.92
CA THR A 34 -3.48 13.57 10.39
C THR A 34 -2.70 13.41 9.10
N SER A 35 -2.99 14.26 8.12
CA SER A 35 -2.37 14.25 6.80
C SER A 35 -1.61 15.54 6.47
N TYR A 36 -0.42 15.39 5.92
CA TYR A 36 0.41 16.46 5.37
C TYR A 36 0.79 16.15 3.93
N MET A 37 1.04 17.20 3.15
CA MET A 37 1.46 17.10 1.76
C MET A 37 2.76 17.88 1.56
N TYR A 38 3.78 17.23 1.02
CA TYR A 38 4.95 17.88 0.46
C TYR A 38 4.73 18.09 -1.04
N LYS A 39 4.61 19.35 -1.45
CA LYS A 39 4.40 19.75 -2.85
C LYS A 39 5.15 21.05 -3.10
N ALA A 40 5.81 21.18 -4.25
CA ALA A 40 6.56 22.38 -4.64
C ALA A 40 7.56 22.90 -3.58
N GLY A 41 8.23 21.99 -2.86
CA GLY A 41 9.25 22.33 -1.88
C GLY A 41 8.75 22.69 -0.48
N VAL A 42 7.44 22.60 -0.23
CA VAL A 42 6.83 22.97 1.06
C VAL A 42 5.95 21.85 1.62
N TRP A 43 5.99 21.68 2.94
CA TRP A 43 5.04 20.85 3.67
C TRP A 43 3.80 21.68 4.03
N VAL A 44 2.62 21.16 3.70
CA VAL A 44 1.33 21.81 3.92
C VAL A 44 0.43 20.83 4.67
N TYR A 45 -0.10 21.26 5.81
CA TYR A 45 -1.17 20.53 6.51
C TYR A 45 -2.37 20.38 5.57
N GLN A 46 -2.94 19.18 5.50
CA GLN A 46 -4.13 18.93 4.68
C GLN A 46 -5.38 18.88 5.54
N THR A 47 -5.53 17.82 6.33
CA THR A 47 -6.71 17.62 7.19
C THR A 47 -6.43 16.57 8.26
N ASP A 48 -7.24 16.62 9.31
CA ASP A 48 -7.48 15.54 10.25
C ASP A 48 -8.65 14.69 9.76
N TRP A 49 -8.54 13.39 9.96
CA TRP A 49 -9.52 12.36 9.59
C TRP A 49 -10.00 11.70 10.89
N PRO A 50 -11.13 12.15 11.46
CA PRO A 50 -11.67 11.59 12.70
C PRO A 50 -12.52 10.34 12.44
N GLY A 51 -12.56 9.42 13.40
CA GLY A 51 -13.40 8.20 13.33
C GLY A 51 -12.77 7.07 12.53
N GLU A 52 -11.48 7.16 12.26
CA GLU A 52 -10.70 6.16 11.55
C GLU A 52 -10.11 5.13 12.54
N ASN A 53 -9.76 3.94 12.08
CA ASN A 53 -8.92 3.02 12.83
C ASN A 53 -7.45 3.32 12.50
N ALA A 54 -6.90 4.30 13.23
CA ALA A 54 -5.57 4.81 12.98
C ALA A 54 -4.45 3.80 13.34
N GLU A 55 -4.76 2.79 14.16
CA GLU A 55 -3.84 1.72 14.54
C GLU A 55 -3.70 0.66 13.45
N ALA A 56 -4.79 0.33 12.76
CA ALA A 56 -4.74 -0.56 11.61
C ALA A 56 -3.82 0.01 10.53
N GLY A 57 -3.89 1.32 10.33
CA GLY A 57 -3.01 2.08 9.45
C GLY A 57 -3.75 2.59 8.22
N VAL A 58 -3.00 2.91 7.18
CA VAL A 58 -3.51 3.52 5.96
C VAL A 58 -2.86 2.89 4.74
N GLY A 59 -3.60 2.91 3.65
CA GLY A 59 -3.14 2.49 2.33
C GLY A 59 -3.07 3.65 1.37
N CYS A 60 -2.22 3.57 0.36
CA CYS A 60 -2.22 4.57 -0.70
C CYS A 60 -1.65 4.04 -2.01
N TYR A 61 -2.07 4.67 -3.09
CA TYR A 61 -1.63 4.30 -4.43
C TYR A 61 -1.72 5.50 -5.37
N THR A 62 -0.72 5.63 -6.24
CA THR A 62 -0.77 6.58 -7.35
C THR A 62 -0.22 5.90 -8.59
N HIS A 63 -0.98 5.88 -9.68
CA HIS A 63 -0.48 5.35 -10.94
C HIS A 63 0.43 6.39 -11.64
N PRO A 64 1.63 6.03 -12.13
CA PRO A 64 2.61 7.00 -12.66
C PRO A 64 2.12 7.88 -13.83
N SER A 65 1.14 7.41 -14.58
CA SER A 65 0.59 8.14 -15.73
C SER A 65 -0.55 9.11 -15.39
N THR A 66 -0.89 9.29 -14.12
CA THR A 66 -2.01 10.13 -13.67
C THR A 66 -1.64 10.92 -12.43
N SER A 67 -2.28 12.08 -12.26
CA SER A 67 -2.17 12.87 -11.03
C SER A 67 -3.15 12.45 -9.95
N ARG A 68 -3.92 11.38 -10.18
CA ARG A 68 -4.89 10.89 -9.20
C ARG A 68 -4.21 10.03 -8.14
N ALA A 69 -4.07 10.59 -6.95
CA ALA A 69 -3.71 9.84 -5.76
C ALA A 69 -4.94 9.15 -5.18
N GLN A 70 -4.72 7.97 -4.62
CA GLN A 70 -5.70 7.23 -3.83
C GLN A 70 -5.20 6.99 -2.44
N PHE A 71 -6.16 6.98 -1.54
CA PHE A 71 -6.00 6.78 -0.11
C PHE A 71 -7.02 5.76 0.33
N MET A 72 -6.58 4.76 1.08
CA MET A 72 -7.44 3.74 1.67
C MET A 72 -7.34 3.86 3.18
N VAL A 73 -8.48 3.91 3.86
CA VAL A 73 -8.53 4.06 5.30
C VAL A 73 -9.41 2.99 5.92
N TYR A 74 -8.88 2.33 6.95
CA TYR A 74 -9.65 1.36 7.71
C TYR A 74 -10.47 2.06 8.77
N LYS A 75 -11.75 1.75 8.85
CA LYS A 75 -12.73 2.30 9.77
C LYS A 75 -12.83 1.44 11.03
N GLN A 76 -13.41 2.00 12.08
CA GLN A 76 -13.66 1.30 13.34
C GLN A 76 -14.68 0.15 13.19
N ASP A 77 -15.50 0.15 12.14
CA ASP A 77 -16.52 -0.86 11.85
C ASP A 77 -16.05 -1.96 10.86
N GLN A 78 -14.73 -2.10 10.70
CA GLN A 78 -14.07 -3.03 9.80
C GLN A 78 -14.30 -2.80 8.30
N ALA A 79 -14.83 -1.63 7.92
CA ALA A 79 -14.85 -1.20 6.53
C ALA A 79 -13.50 -0.58 6.12
N VAL A 80 -13.10 -0.79 4.88
CA VAL A 80 -12.05 -0.04 4.19
C VAL A 80 -12.76 0.94 3.25
N GLU A 81 -12.57 2.23 3.49
CA GLU A 81 -13.02 3.29 2.59
C GLU A 81 -11.92 3.65 1.60
N PHE A 82 -12.32 4.01 0.39
CA PHE A 82 -11.43 4.40 -0.69
C PHE A 82 -11.69 5.86 -1.03
N TRP A 83 -10.63 6.64 -1.09
CA TRP A 83 -10.67 8.07 -1.35
C TRP A 83 -9.73 8.40 -2.50
N SER A 84 -10.08 9.40 -3.31
CA SER A 84 -9.22 9.88 -4.38
C SER A 84 -9.14 11.40 -4.42
N LYS A 85 -8.00 11.90 -4.90
CA LYS A 85 -7.77 13.33 -5.10
C LYS A 85 -6.92 13.54 -6.35
N ASP A 86 -7.28 14.53 -7.16
CA ASP A 86 -6.43 14.96 -8.26
C ASP A 86 -5.39 15.96 -7.73
N MET A 87 -4.13 15.55 -7.80
CA MET A 87 -3.00 16.28 -7.21
C MET A 87 -2.51 17.42 -8.12
N SER A 88 -2.91 17.45 -9.39
CA SER A 88 -2.56 18.53 -10.33
C SER A 88 -3.40 19.79 -10.10
N PHE A 89 -4.64 19.65 -9.64
CA PHE A 89 -5.60 20.75 -9.55
C PHE A 89 -5.82 21.31 -8.15
N ASP A 90 -4.99 20.93 -7.18
CA ASP A 90 -5.15 21.32 -5.76
C ASP A 90 -6.61 21.26 -5.31
N ALA A 91 -7.32 20.19 -5.72
CA ALA A 91 -8.70 20.00 -5.34
C ALA A 91 -8.82 20.15 -3.82
N GLU A 92 -9.77 20.95 -3.36
CA GLU A 92 -9.81 21.36 -1.95
C GLU A 92 -10.09 20.16 -1.03
N TRP A 93 -10.79 19.13 -1.52
CA TRP A 93 -11.18 17.95 -0.76
C TRP A 93 -10.83 16.63 -1.45
N TRP A 94 -10.71 15.58 -0.63
CA TRP A 94 -10.70 14.20 -1.08
C TRP A 94 -12.13 13.74 -1.44
N GLY A 95 -12.29 13.03 -2.55
CA GLY A 95 -13.56 12.42 -2.94
C GLY A 95 -13.64 10.96 -2.46
N LEU A 96 -14.66 10.65 -1.66
CA LEU A 96 -14.99 9.27 -1.29
C LEU A 96 -15.46 8.50 -2.55
N CYS A 97 -14.86 7.34 -2.81
CA CYS A 97 -15.31 6.43 -3.85
C CYS A 97 -16.67 5.82 -3.47
N THR A 98 -17.46 5.38 -4.46
CA THR A 98 -18.83 4.86 -4.21
C THR A 98 -18.88 3.45 -3.63
N TYR A 99 -17.73 2.86 -3.29
CA TYR A 99 -17.60 1.50 -2.79
C TYR A 99 -16.70 1.45 -1.56
N SER A 100 -16.89 0.41 -0.77
CA SER A 100 -16.06 0.04 0.37
C SER A 100 -15.81 -1.46 0.36
N LEU A 101 -14.74 -1.90 1.01
CA LEU A 101 -14.46 -3.31 1.27
C LEU A 101 -14.75 -3.58 2.74
N LYS A 102 -15.58 -4.57 3.05
CA LYS A 102 -15.74 -5.05 4.43
C LYS A 102 -14.87 -6.28 4.62
N LEU A 103 -14.00 -6.25 5.62
CA LEU A 103 -13.21 -7.42 6.00
C LEU A 103 -14.09 -8.44 6.74
N GLY A 104 -13.65 -9.71 6.74
CA GLY A 104 -14.26 -10.73 7.59
C GLY A 104 -14.15 -10.37 9.07
N GLU A 105 -15.06 -10.89 9.91
CA GLU A 105 -15.11 -10.57 11.34
C GLU A 105 -13.76 -10.84 12.06
N ASN A 106 -13.02 -11.84 11.57
CA ASN A 106 -11.74 -12.29 12.11
C ASN A 106 -10.54 -11.91 11.23
N GLU A 107 -10.71 -10.96 10.31
CA GLU A 107 -9.63 -10.43 9.48
C GLU A 107 -9.19 -9.05 10.01
N THR A 108 -7.89 -8.92 10.30
CA THR A 108 -7.29 -7.63 10.65
C THR A 108 -6.60 -7.06 9.41
N TRP A 109 -6.94 -5.82 9.03
CA TRP A 109 -6.23 -5.14 7.95
C TRP A 109 -4.78 -4.88 8.35
N VAL A 110 -3.85 -5.13 7.44
CA VAL A 110 -2.42 -4.93 7.73
C VAL A 110 -1.70 -4.09 6.68
N GLY A 111 -2.18 -4.03 5.43
CA GLY A 111 -1.56 -3.23 4.38
C GLY A 111 -2.22 -3.38 3.01
N ASN A 112 -1.74 -2.62 2.02
CA ASN A 112 -2.06 -2.80 0.61
C ASN A 112 -0.93 -2.28 -0.30
N ASP A 113 -0.93 -2.69 -1.58
CA ASP A 113 0.00 -2.18 -2.61
C ASP A 113 -0.75 -1.58 -3.82
N GLY A 114 -1.87 -0.92 -3.55
CA GLY A 114 -2.79 -0.41 -4.55
C GLY A 114 -3.85 -1.41 -4.95
N LYS A 115 -3.46 -2.53 -5.56
CA LYS A 115 -4.43 -3.56 -5.99
C LYS A 115 -4.57 -4.71 -5.02
N ASP A 116 -3.51 -5.10 -4.32
CA ASP A 116 -3.57 -6.20 -3.37
C ASP A 116 -3.79 -5.68 -1.95
N PHE A 117 -4.75 -6.27 -1.27
CA PHE A 117 -5.13 -5.93 0.09
C PHE A 117 -4.79 -7.09 1.00
N PHE A 118 -3.96 -6.83 1.99
CA PHE A 118 -3.44 -7.84 2.88
C PHE A 118 -4.12 -7.76 4.24
N ALA A 119 -4.57 -8.93 4.71
CA ALA A 119 -5.15 -9.10 6.04
C ALA A 119 -4.46 -10.26 6.78
N GLN A 120 -4.58 -10.26 8.11
CA GLN A 120 -4.22 -11.40 8.95
C GLN A 120 -5.52 -12.03 9.47
N ASN A 121 -5.69 -13.34 9.28
CA ASN A 121 -6.85 -14.07 9.79
C ASN A 121 -6.62 -14.58 11.23
N GLU A 122 -7.62 -15.25 11.80
CA GLU A 122 -7.55 -15.83 13.17
C GLU A 122 -6.48 -16.90 13.39
N ASP A 123 -5.99 -17.54 12.32
CA ASP A 123 -4.91 -18.52 12.38
C ASP A 123 -3.52 -17.86 12.26
N ASP A 124 -3.46 -16.53 12.31
CA ASP A 124 -2.29 -15.68 12.03
C ASP A 124 -1.71 -15.89 10.62
N MET A 125 -2.52 -16.35 9.67
CA MET A 125 -2.11 -16.45 8.27
C MET A 125 -2.36 -15.13 7.55
N VAL A 126 -1.41 -14.75 6.70
CA VAL A 126 -1.60 -13.62 5.78
C VAL A 126 -2.48 -14.06 4.63
N THR A 127 -3.55 -13.31 4.38
CA THR A 127 -4.39 -13.43 3.19
C THR A 127 -4.19 -12.21 2.30
N VAL A 128 -4.36 -12.42 1.00
CA VAL A 128 -4.41 -11.33 0.02
C VAL A 128 -5.72 -11.38 -0.75
N ARG A 129 -6.31 -10.22 -0.99
CA ARG A 129 -7.44 -10.02 -1.90
C ARG A 129 -7.01 -9.06 -2.99
N GLU A 130 -7.09 -9.49 -4.24
CA GLU A 130 -6.90 -8.58 -5.37
C GLU A 130 -8.18 -7.77 -5.58
N ILE A 131 -8.04 -6.45 -5.62
CA ILE A 131 -9.12 -5.52 -5.93
C ILE A 131 -8.88 -4.97 -7.33
N GLU A 132 -9.72 -5.40 -8.26
CA GLU A 132 -9.72 -4.81 -9.60
C GLU A 132 -10.35 -3.43 -9.56
N GLN A 133 -9.73 -2.50 -10.30
CA GLN A 133 -10.22 -1.15 -10.47
C GLN A 133 -10.33 -0.36 -9.15
N ALA A 134 -9.48 -0.69 -8.16
CA ALA A 134 -9.29 0.11 -6.95
C ALA A 134 -9.00 1.60 -7.25
N ASP A 135 -8.56 1.90 -8.48
CA ASP A 135 -8.29 3.24 -8.98
C ASP A 135 -9.46 3.98 -9.61
N LYS A 136 -10.57 3.30 -9.83
CA LYS A 136 -11.76 3.86 -10.48
C LYS A 136 -12.87 4.10 -9.47
N CYS A 137 -12.83 5.23 -8.75
CA CYS A 137 -13.85 5.56 -7.74
C CYS A 137 -15.31 5.51 -8.21
N ASN A 138 -15.57 5.65 -9.51
CA ASN A 138 -16.92 5.64 -10.09
C ASN A 138 -17.29 4.29 -10.74
N GLY A 139 -16.45 3.26 -10.56
CA GLY A 139 -16.64 1.92 -11.11
C GLY A 139 -17.23 0.94 -10.10
N THR A 140 -17.51 -0.27 -10.57
CA THR A 140 -17.81 -1.41 -9.70
C THR A 140 -16.49 -2.05 -9.27
N MET A 141 -16.30 -2.20 -7.96
CA MET A 141 -15.19 -2.94 -7.41
C MET A 141 -15.42 -4.43 -7.61
N ALA A 142 -14.44 -5.14 -8.17
CA ALA A 142 -14.41 -6.61 -8.11
C ALA A 142 -13.34 -7.00 -7.10
N VAL A 143 -13.73 -7.77 -6.09
CA VAL A 143 -12.85 -8.26 -5.03
C VAL A 143 -12.67 -9.75 -5.24
N GLY A 144 -11.43 -10.18 -5.45
CA GLY A 144 -11.09 -11.59 -5.54
C GLY A 144 -11.30 -12.32 -4.21
N GLU A 145 -11.47 -13.64 -4.29
CA GLU A 145 -11.44 -14.50 -3.10
C GLU A 145 -10.08 -14.40 -2.39
N PRO A 146 -10.05 -14.46 -1.06
CA PRO A 146 -8.80 -14.38 -0.31
C PRO A 146 -7.89 -15.59 -0.63
N VAL A 147 -6.61 -15.31 -0.89
CA VAL A 147 -5.57 -16.32 -1.11
C VAL A 147 -4.55 -16.26 0.02
N LEU A 148 -4.11 -17.43 0.50
CA LEU A 148 -3.08 -17.51 1.54
C LEU A 148 -1.70 -17.16 0.99
N VAL A 149 -0.94 -16.40 1.78
CA VAL A 149 0.42 -15.99 1.47
C VAL A 149 1.40 -16.61 2.46
N GLY A 150 2.27 -17.49 1.95
CA GLY A 150 3.44 -17.92 2.69
C GLY A 150 3.15 -18.71 3.97
N LYS A 151 3.87 -18.39 5.05
CA LYS A 151 3.81 -19.08 6.35
C LYS A 151 3.03 -18.27 7.38
N LYS A 152 2.79 -18.86 8.55
CA LYS A 152 2.16 -18.19 9.69
C LYS A 152 2.96 -16.96 10.12
N ALA A 153 2.30 -15.81 10.08
CA ALA A 153 2.83 -14.53 10.52
C ALA A 153 2.86 -14.46 12.06
N ARG A 154 3.66 -13.53 12.58
CA ARG A 154 3.55 -13.12 13.98
C ARG A 154 2.24 -12.34 14.14
N GLU A 155 1.50 -12.59 15.23
CA GLU A 155 0.29 -11.83 15.59
C GLU A 155 0.60 -10.32 15.58
N GLY A 156 -0.21 -9.55 14.84
CA GLY A 156 -0.07 -8.10 14.74
C GLY A 156 1.21 -7.63 14.01
N THR A 157 1.88 -8.50 13.25
CA THR A 157 3.00 -8.06 12.39
C THR A 157 2.53 -6.98 11.44
N ARG A 158 3.42 -6.05 11.10
CA ARG A 158 3.21 -5.19 9.93
C ARG A 158 3.52 -5.97 8.65
N LEU A 159 2.83 -5.59 7.60
CA LEU A 159 3.02 -6.03 6.23
C LEU A 159 3.47 -4.83 5.41
N ASP A 160 4.40 -5.06 4.49
CA ASP A 160 4.78 -4.06 3.48
C ASP A 160 4.73 -4.72 2.10
N GLY A 161 4.22 -4.00 1.12
CA GLY A 161 3.99 -4.49 -0.24
C GLY A 161 4.84 -3.70 -1.23
N ALA A 162 5.38 -4.38 -2.24
CA ALA A 162 6.16 -3.72 -3.28
C ALA A 162 5.94 -4.38 -4.64
N GLU A 163 5.87 -3.57 -5.69
CA GLU A 163 6.02 -4.03 -7.06
C GLU A 163 7.48 -3.89 -7.48
N VAL A 164 8.12 -5.00 -7.84
CA VAL A 164 9.51 -5.05 -8.30
C VAL A 164 9.51 -5.32 -9.80
N VAL A 165 10.18 -4.48 -10.56
CA VAL A 165 10.43 -4.72 -11.98
C VAL A 165 11.68 -5.59 -12.12
N THR A 166 11.51 -6.78 -12.69
CA THR A 166 12.60 -7.73 -12.97
C THR A 166 13.46 -7.27 -14.15
N THR A 167 14.58 -7.95 -14.38
CA THR A 167 15.53 -7.59 -15.46
C THR A 167 14.96 -7.75 -16.86
N ASN A 168 13.93 -8.58 -17.05
CA ASN A 168 13.18 -8.73 -18.31
C ASN A 168 12.00 -7.73 -18.44
N GLY A 169 11.84 -6.82 -17.47
CA GLY A 169 10.78 -5.81 -17.48
C GLY A 169 9.43 -6.30 -16.95
N GLU A 170 9.35 -7.55 -16.47
CA GLU A 170 8.15 -8.05 -15.82
C GLU A 170 7.97 -7.40 -14.45
N LYS A 171 6.71 -7.18 -14.07
CA LYS A 171 6.36 -6.64 -12.76
C LYS A 171 5.96 -7.79 -11.86
N VAL A 172 6.68 -7.97 -10.76
CA VAL A 172 6.42 -8.99 -9.76
C VAL A 172 6.03 -8.31 -8.45
N ARG A 173 4.88 -8.67 -7.92
CA ARG A 173 4.39 -8.17 -6.64
C ARG A 173 5.01 -8.97 -5.50
N TRP A 174 5.40 -8.29 -4.43
CA TRP A 174 6.01 -8.84 -3.24
C TRP A 174 5.29 -8.35 -2.01
N VAL A 175 5.27 -9.20 -0.99
CA VAL A 175 4.83 -8.82 0.36
C VAL A 175 5.83 -9.33 1.39
N PHE A 176 6.10 -8.49 2.40
CA PHE A 176 7.07 -8.72 3.44
C PHE A 176 6.42 -8.65 4.81
N TYR A 177 6.71 -9.62 5.68
CA TYR A 177 6.24 -9.62 7.06
C TYR A 177 7.16 -10.40 7.99
N GLN A 178 6.97 -10.19 9.30
CA GLN A 178 7.61 -11.01 10.33
C GLN A 178 6.84 -12.32 10.51
N GLU A 179 7.50 -13.44 10.23
CA GLU A 179 7.00 -14.78 10.53
C GLU A 179 6.93 -15.01 12.05
N SER A 180 6.12 -15.98 12.48
CA SER A 180 6.01 -16.40 13.89
C SER A 180 7.35 -16.77 14.56
N GLN A 181 8.35 -17.20 13.78
CA GLN A 181 9.71 -17.50 14.26
C GLN A 181 10.59 -16.24 14.45
N GLY A 182 10.10 -15.06 14.05
CA GLY A 182 10.77 -13.77 14.24
C GLY A 182 11.55 -13.26 13.02
N ASN A 183 11.72 -14.07 11.97
CA ASN A 183 12.38 -13.65 10.73
C ASN A 183 11.48 -12.76 9.88
N VAL A 184 12.05 -11.76 9.19
CA VAL A 184 11.35 -11.01 8.15
C VAL A 184 11.58 -11.69 6.81
N THR A 185 10.49 -12.06 6.15
CA THR A 185 10.50 -12.86 4.92
C THR A 185 9.67 -12.18 3.83
N GLY A 186 10.14 -12.27 2.59
CA GLY A 186 9.40 -11.85 1.40
C GLY A 186 8.74 -13.02 0.67
N TYR A 187 7.54 -12.78 0.15
CA TYR A 187 6.80 -13.68 -0.73
C TYR A 187 6.38 -12.95 -2.01
N ALA A 188 6.65 -13.55 -3.16
CA ALA A 188 6.33 -13.05 -4.49
C ALA A 188 5.05 -13.69 -5.03
N ALA A 189 4.23 -12.90 -5.72
CA ALA A 189 3.06 -13.40 -6.43
C ALA A 189 3.47 -14.22 -7.67
N LYS A 190 2.85 -15.39 -7.83
CA LYS A 190 2.86 -16.19 -9.05
C LYS A 190 1.78 -15.71 -9.99
N GLY A 191 2.06 -15.69 -11.30
CA GLY A 191 1.10 -15.29 -12.32
C GLY A 191 -0.23 -16.04 -12.33
N SER A 192 -0.33 -17.22 -11.69
CA SER A 192 -1.56 -18.02 -11.59
C SER A 192 -2.26 -17.96 -10.22
N GLY A 193 -2.06 -16.89 -9.43
CA GLY A 193 -2.80 -16.69 -8.16
C GLY A 193 -2.24 -17.46 -6.97
N GLY A 194 -0.96 -17.83 -6.99
CA GLY A 194 -0.25 -18.38 -5.83
C GLY A 194 0.83 -17.43 -5.33
N TRP A 195 1.44 -17.72 -4.18
CA TRP A 195 2.60 -16.97 -3.67
C TRP A 195 3.75 -17.94 -3.37
N GLU A 196 4.97 -17.53 -3.70
CA GLU A 196 6.19 -18.28 -3.35
C GLU A 196 7.25 -17.39 -2.73
N GLY A 197 8.16 -17.99 -1.97
CA GLY A 197 9.13 -17.25 -1.18
C GLY A 197 9.53 -18.05 0.04
N GLY A 198 9.98 -17.37 1.09
CA GLY A 198 10.49 -18.04 2.29
C GLY A 198 11.98 -17.89 2.52
N GLY A 199 12.71 -17.25 1.59
CA GLY A 199 14.10 -16.87 1.80
C GLY A 199 14.16 -15.65 2.72
N GLY A 200 14.87 -15.76 3.84
CA GLY A 200 15.03 -14.64 4.77
C GLY A 200 15.64 -13.44 4.04
N CYS A 201 14.95 -12.30 4.05
CA CYS A 201 15.49 -11.09 3.45
C CYS A 201 16.46 -10.43 4.44
N ALA A 202 17.76 -10.59 4.19
CA ALA A 202 18.76 -9.76 4.86
C ALA A 202 18.74 -8.37 4.22
N LEU A 203 18.03 -7.42 4.83
CA LEU A 203 18.07 -6.02 4.44
C LEU A 203 19.46 -5.45 4.81
N LEU A 204 20.36 -5.34 3.83
CA LEU A 204 21.64 -4.65 4.01
C LEU A 204 21.41 -3.15 3.76
N LEU A 205 21.15 -2.40 4.83
CA LEU A 205 21.16 -0.94 4.80
C LEU A 205 22.64 -0.48 4.78
N SER A 206 23.14 -0.10 3.59
CA SER A 206 24.38 0.67 3.50
C SER A 206 24.09 2.13 3.84
N LEU A 207 24.81 2.69 4.80
CA LEU A 207 24.66 4.05 5.33
C LEU A 207 25.27 5.14 4.42
N GLU A 208 25.76 4.79 3.23
CA GLU A 208 26.36 5.74 2.30
C GLU A 208 25.34 6.18 1.24
N GLY A 209 24.64 7.28 1.54
CA GLY A 209 24.05 8.25 0.60
C GLY A 209 23.38 7.70 -0.67
N LEU A 210 22.04 7.79 -0.70
CA LEU A 210 21.06 7.22 -1.62
C LEU A 210 20.59 5.82 -1.21
N LEU A 211 19.31 5.75 -0.84
CA LEU A 211 18.53 4.52 -0.69
C LEU A 211 18.51 3.77 -2.04
N ARG A 212 19.57 3.01 -2.33
CA ARG A 212 19.48 1.83 -3.19
C ARG A 212 19.12 0.68 -2.25
N VAL A 213 17.85 0.28 -2.26
CA VAL A 213 17.46 -1.01 -1.66
C VAL A 213 18.07 -2.09 -2.55
N GLY A 214 19.27 -2.53 -2.20
CA GLY A 214 19.90 -3.68 -2.83
C GLY A 214 19.25 -4.96 -2.30
N LEU A 215 18.30 -5.52 -3.06
CA LEU A 215 17.75 -6.86 -2.88
C LEU A 215 18.77 -7.97 -3.25
N GLU A 216 20.07 -7.73 -3.10
CA GLU A 216 21.12 -8.64 -3.59
C GLU A 216 21.14 -10.02 -2.90
N ARG A 217 20.48 -10.15 -1.75
CA ARG A 217 20.38 -11.44 -1.03
C ARG A 217 18.98 -12.07 -1.00
N CYS A 218 17.94 -11.38 -1.50
CA CYS A 218 16.61 -12.01 -1.64
C CYS A 218 16.47 -12.77 -2.97
N LEU A 219 17.42 -12.61 -3.91
CA LEU A 219 17.37 -13.12 -5.29
C LEU A 219 18.16 -14.43 -5.52
N TRP A 220 18.20 -15.36 -4.56
CA TRP A 220 18.49 -16.76 -4.90
C TRP A 220 17.20 -17.45 -5.37
N PHE A 221 16.60 -16.93 -6.43
CA PHE A 221 15.60 -17.66 -7.21
C PHE A 221 16.12 -17.75 -8.64
N ASP A 222 16.73 -18.89 -8.94
CA ASP A 222 16.98 -19.35 -10.31
C ASP A 222 15.60 -19.65 -10.91
N VAL A 223 14.94 -18.63 -11.48
CA VAL A 223 13.72 -18.82 -12.27
C VAL A 223 14.15 -19.48 -13.56
N ARG A 224 14.07 -20.82 -13.59
CA ARG A 224 14.20 -21.63 -14.80
C ARG A 224 12.86 -21.91 -15.44
#